data_AF-A0A352SHT9-F1
#
_entry.id   AF-A0A352SHT9-F1
#
_cell.length_a   1.000
_cell.length_b   1.000
_cell.length_c   1.000
_cell.angle_alpha   90.00
_cell.angle_beta   90.00
_cell.angle_gamma   90.00
#
_symmetry.space_group_name_H-M   'P 1'
#
loop_
_entity.id
_entity.type
_entity.pdbx_description
1 polymer ?
#
loop_
_entity_poly.entity_id
_entity_poly.type
_entity_poly.pdbx_seq_one_letter_code
_entity_poly.pdbx_strand_id
1 'polypeptide(L)'
;AVTPTAKPTKTPDSQATKKAAEREKAVPKKVGAILKVKGNKYRVTKSKAKGSTVEFTGYTNKKKKKVTIPESITVEGIEYEVTSIGEKAFSNCKKLTLLEIKTKKLTKKTVAKKTFKSIR
;
A
#
# COMPACT_ATOMS: atom_id res chain seq x y z
N ALA A 1 24.35 4.40 -45.95
CA ALA A 1 24.63 5.46 -44.97
C ALA A 1 23.31 6.10 -44.53
N VAL A 2 23.09 6.16 -43.21
CA VAL A 2 22.21 7.04 -42.40
C VAL A 2 20.81 7.52 -42.89
N THR A 3 19.76 6.93 -42.29
CA THR A 3 18.61 7.52 -41.51
C THR A 3 18.39 9.05 -41.48
N PRO A 4 17.27 9.58 -40.90
CA PRO A 4 15.83 9.23 -40.91
C PRO A 4 14.90 10.49 -40.99
N THR A 5 13.56 10.35 -41.09
CA THR A 5 12.58 11.26 -40.43
C THR A 5 11.15 10.71 -40.49
N ALA A 6 10.51 10.70 -39.31
CA ALA A 6 9.08 10.90 -39.02
C ALA A 6 8.39 9.79 -38.20
N LYS A 7 8.36 10.05 -36.88
CA LYS A 7 7.22 9.93 -35.96
C LYS A 7 6.42 8.61 -35.91
N PRO A 8 6.40 7.97 -34.73
CA PRO A 8 5.19 7.35 -34.22
C PRO A 8 4.66 8.11 -33.00
N THR A 9 3.44 8.62 -33.14
CA THR A 9 2.52 8.94 -32.04
C THR A 9 2.34 7.67 -31.19
N LYS A 10 2.96 7.61 -30.00
CA LYS A 10 2.66 6.58 -29.01
C LYS A 10 1.48 7.03 -28.15
N THR A 11 0.31 6.50 -28.47
CA THR A 11 -0.84 6.41 -27.57
C THR A 11 -0.43 5.60 -26.33
N PRO A 12 -0.69 6.08 -25.10
CA PRO A 12 -0.38 5.39 -23.86
C PRO A 12 -1.51 4.42 -23.48
N ASP A 13 -1.53 3.23 -24.07
CA ASP A 13 -2.37 2.14 -23.56
C ASP A 13 -1.74 0.78 -23.90
N SER A 14 -0.77 0.37 -23.08
CA SER A 14 -0.21 -0.99 -23.12
C SER A 14 0.53 -1.25 -21.82
N GLN A 15 -0.23 -1.59 -20.78
CA GLN A 15 0.22 -2.47 -19.70
C GLN A 15 -0.99 -3.08 -18.99
N ALA A 16 -1.93 -3.59 -19.78
CA ALA A 16 -2.79 -4.69 -19.37
C ALA A 16 -2.29 -5.95 -20.10
N THR A 17 -2.20 -7.05 -19.37
CA THR A 17 -1.98 -8.42 -19.88
C THR A 17 -0.51 -8.84 -20.05
N LYS A 18 0.12 -9.44 -19.03
CA LYS A 18 0.93 -10.71 -19.04
C LYS A 18 1.41 -11.13 -17.62
N LYS A 19 0.56 -11.13 -16.59
CA LYS A 19 0.88 -11.76 -15.27
C LYS A 19 -0.38 -12.36 -14.65
N ALA A 20 -0.87 -13.42 -15.26
CA ALA A 20 -2.12 -14.09 -14.86
C ALA A 20 -2.00 -15.61 -14.71
N ALA A 21 -0.84 -16.25 -14.90
CA ALA A 21 -0.77 -17.71 -15.01
C ALA A 21 0.09 -18.45 -13.96
N GLU A 22 0.52 -17.82 -12.86
CA GLU A 22 1.20 -18.55 -11.77
C GLU A 22 0.73 -18.07 -10.38
N ARG A 23 -0.60 -18.05 -10.17
CA ARG A 23 -1.25 -17.68 -8.89
C ARG A 23 -2.06 -18.82 -8.28
N GLU A 24 -1.79 -20.07 -8.65
CA GLU A 24 -2.48 -21.22 -8.10
C GLU A 24 -1.67 -21.86 -6.95
N LYS A 25 -1.69 -21.20 -5.78
CA LYS A 25 -1.52 -21.75 -4.41
C LYS A 25 -1.18 -20.71 -3.35
N ALA A 26 -1.08 -19.42 -3.69
CA ALA A 26 -0.97 -18.39 -2.67
C ALA A 26 -2.37 -18.13 -2.08
N VAL A 27 -2.71 -18.82 -1.00
CA VAL A 27 -3.98 -18.61 -0.28
C VAL A 27 -3.92 -17.23 0.37
N PRO A 28 -4.76 -16.28 -0.04
CA PRO A 28 -4.71 -14.93 0.52
C PRO A 28 -5.19 -14.98 1.97
N LYS A 29 -4.51 -14.26 2.86
CA LYS A 29 -4.83 -14.28 4.29
C LYS A 29 -6.27 -13.83 4.53
N LYS A 30 -6.93 -14.44 5.52
CA LYS A 30 -8.34 -14.15 5.84
C LYS A 30 -8.58 -12.66 6.04
N VAL A 31 -9.71 -12.16 5.57
CA VAL A 31 -10.14 -10.78 5.84
C VAL A 31 -10.18 -10.57 7.36
N GLY A 32 -9.61 -9.46 7.82
CA GLY A 32 -9.41 -9.12 9.21
C GLY A 32 -8.07 -9.55 9.80
N ALA A 33 -7.28 -10.37 9.09
CA ALA A 33 -5.94 -10.76 9.55
C ALA A 33 -5.00 -9.55 9.64
N ILE A 34 -4.18 -9.50 10.70
CA ILE A 34 -3.19 -8.44 10.91
C ILE A 34 -1.83 -8.92 10.39
N LEU A 35 -1.34 -8.24 9.36
CA LEU A 35 -0.02 -8.38 8.78
C LEU A 35 0.95 -7.41 9.45
N LYS A 36 2.17 -7.87 9.75
CA LYS A 36 3.25 -7.02 10.23
C LYS A 36 4.36 -7.00 9.19
N VAL A 37 4.62 -5.83 8.60
CA VAL A 37 5.65 -5.66 7.57
C VAL A 37 6.53 -4.48 7.93
N LYS A 38 7.84 -4.70 8.06
CA LYS A 38 8.84 -3.64 8.30
C LYS A 38 8.56 -2.74 9.53
N GLY A 39 7.87 -3.28 10.53
CA GLY A 39 7.45 -2.55 11.73
C GLY A 39 6.17 -1.72 11.57
N ASN A 40 5.38 -2.01 10.54
CA ASN A 40 4.06 -1.45 10.29
C ASN A 40 3.02 -2.59 10.41
N LYS A 41 1.84 -2.29 10.93
CA LYS A 41 0.68 -3.18 11.04
C LYS A 41 -0.33 -2.83 9.96
N TYR A 42 -0.78 -3.84 9.24
CA TYR A 42 -1.80 -3.75 8.21
C TYR A 42 -2.88 -4.77 8.49
N ARG A 43 -4.14 -4.44 8.29
CA ARG A 43 -5.27 -5.34 8.42
C ARG A 43 -5.82 -5.63 7.04
N VAL A 44 -5.99 -6.90 6.68
CA VAL A 44 -6.60 -7.28 5.41
C VAL A 44 -8.06 -6.85 5.42
N THR A 45 -8.46 -5.94 4.53
CA THR A 45 -9.85 -5.52 4.36
C THR A 45 -10.52 -6.29 3.24
N LYS A 46 -9.74 -6.70 2.24
CA LYS A 46 -10.22 -7.51 1.12
C LYS A 46 -9.17 -8.56 0.78
N SER A 47 -9.61 -9.81 0.79
CA SER A 47 -8.78 -10.97 0.45
C SER A 47 -9.30 -11.53 -0.87
N LYS A 48 -8.58 -11.25 -1.96
CA LYS A 48 -8.88 -11.76 -3.30
C LYS A 48 -7.59 -12.21 -3.98
N ALA A 49 -7.66 -13.30 -4.75
CA ALA A 49 -6.55 -13.80 -5.56
C ALA A 49 -5.96 -12.73 -6.50
N LYS A 50 -6.77 -11.72 -6.90
CA LYS A 50 -6.34 -10.49 -7.60
C LYS A 50 -7.07 -9.29 -6.96
N GLY A 51 -6.32 -8.27 -6.53
CA GLY A 51 -6.88 -7.05 -5.90
C GLY A 51 -7.15 -7.18 -4.40
N SER A 52 -6.20 -7.78 -3.65
CA SER A 52 -6.27 -7.75 -2.18
C SER A 52 -5.93 -6.36 -1.65
N THR A 53 -6.68 -5.90 -0.66
CA THR A 53 -6.50 -4.58 -0.06
C THR A 53 -6.30 -4.69 1.43
N VAL A 54 -5.51 -3.77 1.96
CA VAL A 54 -5.24 -3.64 3.38
C VAL A 54 -5.48 -2.24 3.88
N GLU A 55 -5.83 -2.17 5.15
CA GLU A 55 -5.89 -0.97 5.97
C GLU A 55 -4.62 -0.89 6.82
N PHE A 56 -3.93 0.24 6.77
CA PHE A 56 -2.84 0.52 7.70
C PHE A 56 -3.42 0.77 9.09
N THR A 57 -3.16 -0.11 10.06
CA THR A 57 -3.76 -0.06 11.40
C THR A 57 -2.80 0.39 12.48
N GLY A 58 -1.50 0.42 12.22
CA GLY A 58 -0.55 0.78 13.28
C GLY A 58 0.89 0.90 12.82
N TYR A 59 1.67 1.74 13.48
CA TYR A 59 3.13 1.68 13.44
C TYR A 59 3.67 1.07 14.75
N THR A 60 4.51 0.03 14.66
CA THR A 60 5.09 -0.60 15.86
C THR A 60 6.40 0.05 16.28
N ASN A 61 7.07 0.76 15.37
CA ASN A 61 8.41 1.32 15.58
C ASN A 61 8.36 2.74 16.19
N LYS A 62 7.80 2.88 17.39
CA LYS A 62 7.60 4.17 18.09
C LYS A 62 8.86 5.00 18.37
N LYS A 63 10.06 4.43 18.16
CA LYS A 63 11.34 5.11 18.33
C LYS A 63 11.75 5.97 17.12
N LYS A 64 11.18 5.72 15.93
CA LYS A 64 11.55 6.43 14.70
C LYS A 64 10.74 7.71 14.52
N LYS A 65 11.42 8.75 14.01
CA LYS A 65 10.84 10.04 13.67
C LYS A 65 10.17 10.06 12.30
N LYS A 66 10.53 9.13 11.40
CA LYS A 66 10.00 8.99 10.04
C LYS A 66 9.23 7.68 9.86
N VAL A 67 8.02 7.76 9.32
CA VAL A 67 7.28 6.61 8.79
C VAL A 67 7.06 6.78 7.30
N THR A 68 7.25 5.68 6.55
CA THR A 68 6.85 5.59 5.16
C THR A 68 5.74 4.56 5.03
N ILE A 69 4.59 4.97 4.49
CA ILE A 69 3.52 4.07 4.06
C ILE A 69 3.71 3.81 2.55
N PRO A 70 4.03 2.57 2.14
CA PRO A 70 4.16 2.21 0.73
C PRO A 70 2.79 2.13 0.03
N GLU A 71 2.80 2.08 -1.31
CA GLU A 71 1.58 1.86 -2.11
C GLU A 71 1.03 0.45 -1.96
N SER A 72 1.91 -0.53 -2.05
CA SER A 72 1.60 -1.95 -1.90
C SER A 72 2.66 -2.64 -1.05
N ILE A 73 2.28 -3.77 -0.44
CA ILE A 73 3.16 -4.67 0.27
C ILE A 73 2.95 -6.09 -0.27
N THR A 74 4.03 -6.86 -0.37
CA THR A 74 3.94 -8.27 -0.77
C THR A 74 4.12 -9.14 0.47
N VAL A 75 3.16 -10.01 0.75
CA VAL A 75 3.20 -10.96 1.85
C VAL A 75 2.81 -12.33 1.31
N GLU A 76 3.71 -13.31 1.45
CA GLU A 76 3.48 -14.70 1.00
C GLU A 76 3.12 -14.80 -0.50
N GLY A 77 3.78 -14.00 -1.34
CA GLY A 77 3.52 -13.97 -2.78
C GLY A 77 2.23 -13.24 -3.20
N ILE A 78 1.42 -12.77 -2.24
CA ILE A 78 0.25 -11.94 -2.49
C ILE A 78 0.62 -10.47 -2.31
N GLU A 79 0.31 -9.67 -3.32
CA GLU A 79 0.39 -8.22 -3.26
C GLU A 79 -0.89 -7.64 -2.64
N TYR A 80 -0.72 -6.80 -1.63
CA TYR A 80 -1.78 -6.09 -0.93
C TYR A 80 -1.61 -4.60 -1.11
N GLU A 81 -2.63 -3.94 -1.65
CA GLU A 81 -2.67 -2.48 -1.82
C GLU A 81 -3.11 -1.78 -0.53
N VAL A 82 -2.38 -0.74 -0.13
CA VAL A 82 -2.73 0.10 1.02
C VAL A 82 -3.75 1.14 0.57
N THR A 83 -5.01 0.89 0.90
CA THR A 83 -6.15 1.70 0.43
C THR A 83 -6.81 2.52 1.53
N SER A 84 -6.52 2.24 2.79
CA SER A 84 -7.08 2.95 3.94
C SER A 84 -6.08 3.06 5.09
N ILE A 85 -6.23 4.09 5.90
CA ILE A 85 -5.51 4.26 7.17
C ILE A 85 -6.52 4.32 8.30
N GLY A 86 -6.47 3.35 9.20
CA GLY A 86 -7.38 3.25 10.33
C GLY A 86 -7.12 4.32 11.40
N GLU A 87 -8.15 4.66 12.16
CA GLU A 87 -8.14 5.79 13.11
C GLU A 87 -7.01 5.79 14.14
N LYS A 88 -6.49 4.60 14.48
CA LYS A 88 -5.44 4.41 15.49
C LYS A 88 -4.07 4.05 14.90
N ALA A 89 -3.90 4.23 13.59
CA ALA A 89 -2.67 3.96 12.85
C ALA A 89 -1.40 4.57 13.45
N PHE A 90 -1.49 5.83 13.90
CA PHE A 90 -0.38 6.55 14.51
C PHE A 90 -0.63 6.87 15.98
N SER A 91 -1.56 6.17 16.61
CA SER A 91 -1.78 6.33 18.04
C SER A 91 -0.50 6.02 18.80
N ASN A 92 -0.15 6.91 19.73
CA ASN A 92 1.04 6.79 20.57
C ASN A 92 2.39 6.96 19.82
N CYS A 93 2.37 7.50 18.60
CA CYS A 93 3.57 7.87 17.82
C CYS A 93 4.05 9.30 18.16
N LYS A 94 4.27 9.60 19.45
CA LYS A 94 4.60 10.96 19.94
C LYS A 94 5.92 11.55 19.41
N LYS A 95 6.82 10.69 18.91
CA LYS A 95 8.13 11.09 18.37
C LYS A 95 8.14 11.20 16.85
N LEU A 96 7.04 10.86 16.18
CA LEU A 96 6.94 10.86 14.74
C LEU A 96 6.70 12.30 14.26
N THR A 97 7.68 12.85 13.54
CA THR A 97 7.63 14.20 12.97
C THR A 97 7.41 14.19 11.46
N LEU A 98 7.78 13.11 10.76
CA LEU A 98 7.64 12.99 9.31
C LEU A 98 6.85 11.74 8.92
N LEU A 99 5.75 11.94 8.21
CA LEU A 99 4.99 10.87 7.58
C LEU A 99 5.04 11.01 6.06
N GLU A 100 5.63 10.01 5.42
CA GLU A 100 5.73 9.91 3.96
C GLU A 100 4.73 8.89 3.45
N ILE A 101 3.76 9.35 2.67
CA ILE A 101 2.71 8.50 2.10
C ILE A 101 3.03 8.33 0.61
N LYS A 102 3.38 7.11 0.20
CA LYS A 102 3.66 6.80 -1.22
C LYS A 102 2.45 6.26 -1.97
N THR A 103 1.43 5.79 -1.26
CA THR A 103 0.19 5.30 -1.88
C THR A 103 -0.61 6.42 -2.53
N LYS A 104 -1.03 6.22 -3.77
CA LYS A 104 -1.92 7.13 -4.51
C LYS A 104 -3.41 6.83 -4.31
N LYS A 105 -3.75 5.69 -3.70
CA LYS A 105 -5.13 5.23 -3.51
C LYS A 105 -5.80 5.81 -2.26
N LEU A 106 -5.04 6.52 -1.42
CA LEU A 106 -5.61 7.19 -0.25
C LEU A 106 -6.35 8.46 -0.64
N THR A 107 -7.56 8.58 -0.13
CA THR A 107 -8.41 9.76 -0.27
C THR A 107 -8.71 10.30 1.12
N LYS A 108 -9.20 11.54 1.21
CA LYS A 108 -9.66 12.13 2.48
C LYS A 108 -10.72 11.27 3.20
N LYS A 109 -11.43 10.42 2.46
CA LYS A 109 -12.43 9.47 3.00
C LYS A 109 -11.80 8.22 3.60
N THR A 110 -10.73 7.71 2.99
CA THR A 110 -10.08 6.46 3.44
C THR A 110 -9.00 6.70 4.48
N VAL A 111 -8.64 7.96 4.71
CA VAL A 111 -7.82 8.38 5.85
C VAL A 111 -8.75 8.80 6.97
N ALA A 112 -8.74 8.04 8.06
CA ALA A 112 -9.54 8.37 9.22
C ALA A 112 -9.17 9.73 9.84
N LYS A 113 -10.17 10.55 10.19
CA LYS A 113 -9.98 11.91 10.75
C LYS A 113 -9.11 11.94 12.02
N LYS A 114 -9.14 10.88 12.84
CA LYS A 114 -8.38 10.77 14.09
C LYS A 114 -6.97 10.22 13.93
N THR A 115 -6.61 9.74 12.73
CA THR A 115 -5.31 9.11 12.43
C THR A 115 -4.12 10.02 12.75
N PHE A 116 -4.22 11.30 12.42
CA PHE A 116 -3.13 12.26 12.62
C PHE A 116 -3.21 13.05 13.93
N LYS A 117 -4.24 12.82 14.76
CA LYS A 117 -4.41 13.57 16.02
C LYS A 117 -3.27 13.29 17.03
N SER A 118 -2.62 12.13 16.91
CA SER A 118 -1.61 11.67 17.88
C SER A 118 -0.16 11.92 17.44
N ILE A 119 0.05 12.49 16.25
CA ILE A 119 1.35 12.98 15.78
C ILE A 119 1.40 14.49 16.04
N ARG A 120 2.56 15.02 16.44
CA ARG A 120 2.74 16.39 16.92
C ARG A 120 3.72 17.13 16.03
#